data_AF-A0A926KY93-F1
#
_entry.id   AF-A0A926KY93-F1
#
_cell.length_a   1.000
_cell.length_b   1.000
_cell.length_c   1.000
_cell.angle_alpha   90.00
_cell.angle_beta   90.00
_cell.angle_gamma   90.00
#
_symmetry.space_group_name_H-M   'P 1'
#
loop_
_entity.id
_entity.type
_entity.pdbx_description
1 polymer ?
#
loop_
_entity_poly.entity_id
_entity_poly.type
_entity_poly.pdbx_seq_one_letter_code
_entity_poly.pdbx_strand_id
1 'polypeptide(L)'
;HPHVERLIGDFTNLVLLEVDTSGEHSFETRAQALQRQLFQDLEHRAFGGVRVIRELAREHGQAHASMPVVFTSVLGHEMPGGPDGVLPGLGRLLGGVSQTPQVHLDCQVLEIAGKLLISWDAVEALFPEGVLDTAFDVYVSLVEALGDDEAAWTSACPVTTPSDHVAVVAGVNATERSLPVGLLHEPFFE
;
A
#
# COMPACT_ATOMS: atom_id res chain seq x y z
N HIS A 1 22.19 -11.45 -21.54
CA HIS A 1 23.41 -12.27 -21.69
C HIS A 1 23.09 -13.70 -21.24
N PRO A 2 23.55 -14.77 -21.91
CA PRO A 2 23.19 -16.17 -21.58
C PRO A 2 23.62 -16.65 -20.17
N HIS A 3 24.38 -15.84 -19.42
CA HIS A 3 24.80 -16.14 -18.05
C HIS A 3 24.18 -15.20 -17.01
N VAL A 4 23.19 -14.37 -17.39
CA VAL A 4 22.59 -13.40 -16.45
C VAL A 4 21.98 -14.10 -15.23
N GLU A 5 21.33 -15.24 -15.43
CA GLU A 5 20.75 -16.10 -14.37
C GLU A 5 21.79 -16.70 -13.40
N ARG A 6 23.09 -16.55 -13.67
CA ARG A 6 24.18 -17.09 -12.83
C ARG A 6 24.95 -16.01 -12.10
N LEU A 7 24.50 -14.75 -12.21
CA LEU A 7 25.13 -13.61 -11.57
C LEU A 7 24.41 -13.30 -10.26
N ILE A 8 25.18 -12.99 -9.23
CA ILE A 8 24.68 -12.33 -8.03
C ILE A 8 24.85 -10.83 -8.28
N GLY A 9 23.73 -10.11 -8.31
CA GLY A 9 23.72 -8.67 -8.59
C GLY A 9 22.32 -8.10 -8.48
N ASP A 10 22.23 -6.78 -8.47
CA ASP A 10 20.95 -6.08 -8.50
C ASP A 10 20.45 -5.97 -9.94
N PHE A 11 19.32 -6.64 -10.20
CA PHE A 11 18.61 -6.61 -11.48
C PHE A 11 17.23 -5.99 -11.34
N THR A 12 16.97 -5.32 -10.22
CA THR A 12 15.69 -4.68 -9.94
C THR A 12 15.46 -3.58 -10.95
N ASN A 13 14.28 -3.58 -11.58
CA ASN A 13 13.82 -2.47 -12.40
C ASN A 13 12.64 -1.79 -11.72
N LEU A 14 12.67 -0.47 -11.67
CA LEU A 14 11.65 0.33 -11.03
C LEU A 14 10.68 0.85 -12.08
N VAL A 15 9.38 0.66 -11.82
CA VAL A 15 8.28 1.19 -12.61
C VAL A 15 7.45 2.08 -11.69
N LEU A 16 7.12 3.29 -12.15
CA LEU A 16 6.15 4.12 -11.46
C LEU A 16 4.77 3.71 -11.94
N LEU A 17 3.93 3.30 -11.00
CA LEU A 17 2.55 2.91 -11.28
C LEU A 17 1.62 3.99 -10.73
N GLU A 18 0.79 4.54 -11.60
CA GLU A 18 -0.30 5.42 -11.17
C GLU A 18 -1.40 4.58 -10.50
N VAL A 19 -1.82 5.00 -9.31
CA VAL A 19 -2.91 4.39 -8.56
C VAL A 19 -4.04 5.39 -8.42
N ASP A 20 -4.96 5.38 -9.39
CA ASP A 20 -6.17 6.20 -9.33
C ASP A 20 -7.25 5.50 -8.50
N THR A 21 -7.62 6.13 -7.39
CA THR A 21 -8.70 5.69 -6.49
C THR A 21 -9.90 6.62 -6.56
N SER A 22 -9.92 7.55 -7.52
CA SER A 22 -11.05 8.45 -7.73
C SER A 22 -12.27 7.70 -8.28
N GLY A 23 -13.46 8.14 -7.86
CA GLY A 23 -14.74 7.57 -8.27
C GLY A 23 -15.21 6.40 -7.42
N GLU A 24 -16.50 6.07 -7.57
CA GLU A 24 -17.19 4.99 -6.85
C GLU A 24 -17.19 3.70 -7.67
N HIS A 25 -16.00 3.23 -8.06
CA HIS A 25 -15.84 1.97 -8.79
C HIS A 25 -15.70 0.78 -7.84
N SER A 26 -16.10 -0.43 -8.27
CA SER A 26 -15.84 -1.66 -7.51
C SER A 26 -14.33 -1.94 -7.39
N PHE A 27 -13.93 -2.71 -6.38
CA PHE A 27 -12.55 -3.16 -6.22
C PHE A 27 -12.05 -3.90 -7.46
N GLU A 28 -12.85 -4.82 -8.02
CA GLU A 28 -12.53 -5.54 -9.26
C GLU A 28 -12.24 -4.59 -10.42
N THR A 29 -13.09 -3.57 -10.62
CA THR A 29 -12.91 -2.60 -11.70
C THR A 29 -11.59 -1.84 -11.55
N ARG A 30 -11.26 -1.42 -10.32
CA ARG A 30 -9.99 -0.76 -10.02
C ARG A 30 -8.79 -1.69 -10.23
N ALA A 31 -8.87 -2.94 -9.75
CA ALA A 31 -7.81 -3.93 -9.92
C ALA A 31 -7.53 -4.22 -11.40
N GLN A 32 -8.56 -4.36 -12.23
CA GLN A 32 -8.40 -4.53 -13.68
C GLN A 32 -7.82 -3.28 -14.35
N ALA A 33 -8.20 -2.07 -13.91
CA ALA A 33 -7.63 -0.83 -14.43
C ALA A 33 -6.14 -0.71 -14.08
N LEU A 34 -5.77 -0.96 -12.83
CA LEU A 34 -4.39 -0.99 -12.35
C LEU A 34 -3.56 -2.03 -13.09
N GLN A 35 -4.10 -3.23 -13.33
CA GLN A 35 -3.42 -4.26 -14.11
C GLN A 35 -3.13 -3.79 -15.54
N ARG A 36 -4.11 -3.18 -16.22
CA ARG A 36 -3.92 -2.64 -17.59
C ARG A 36 -2.87 -1.54 -17.60
N GLN A 37 -2.92 -0.62 -16.62
CA GLN A 37 -1.94 0.45 -16.47
C GLN A 37 -0.53 -0.11 -16.28
N LEU A 38 -0.36 -1.07 -15.35
CA LEU A 38 0.93 -1.72 -15.11
C LEU A 38 1.49 -2.39 -16.38
N PHE A 39 0.66 -3.12 -17.13
CA PHE A 39 1.11 -3.73 -18.38
C PHE A 39 1.55 -2.68 -19.41
N GLN A 40 0.80 -1.58 -19.54
CA GLN A 40 1.17 -0.48 -20.42
C GLN A 40 2.50 0.16 -19.98
N ASP A 41 2.70 0.39 -18.69
CA ASP A 41 3.94 0.97 -18.15
C ASP A 41 5.15 0.05 -18.38
N LEU A 42 4.95 -1.26 -18.27
CA LEU A 42 5.99 -2.26 -18.55
C LEU A 42 6.42 -2.30 -20.03
N GLU A 43 5.55 -1.94 -20.98
CA GLU A 43 5.92 -1.77 -22.40
C GLU A 43 6.94 -0.62 -22.58
N HIS A 44 6.94 0.35 -21.68
CA HIS A 44 7.82 1.53 -21.70
C HIS A 44 9.07 1.39 -20.83
N ARG A 45 9.42 0.17 -20.36
CA ARG A 45 10.56 -0.10 -19.47
C ARG A 45 11.95 0.40 -19.93
N ALA A 46 12.11 0.78 -21.20
CA ALA A 46 13.33 1.42 -21.70
C ALA A 46 13.60 2.79 -21.07
N PHE A 47 12.57 3.42 -20.50
CA PHE A 47 12.66 4.64 -19.72
C PHE A 47 12.31 4.33 -18.26
N GLY A 48 13.30 3.85 -17.49
CA GLY A 48 13.07 3.36 -16.13
C GLY A 48 12.61 4.43 -15.12
N GLY A 49 12.00 3.98 -14.02
CA GLY A 49 11.38 4.83 -13.00
C GLY A 49 12.31 5.90 -12.43
N VAL A 50 13.59 5.59 -12.22
CA VAL A 50 14.58 6.60 -11.77
C VAL A 50 14.69 7.78 -12.73
N ARG A 51 14.60 7.52 -14.04
CA ARG A 51 14.65 8.58 -15.05
C ARG A 51 13.35 9.39 -15.06
N VAL A 52 12.20 8.73 -14.85
CA VAL A 52 10.90 9.41 -14.70
C VAL A 52 10.92 10.33 -13.48
N ILE A 53 11.30 9.83 -12.30
CA ILE A 53 11.46 10.60 -11.07
C ILE A 53 12.36 11.81 -11.30
N ARG A 54 13.49 11.63 -11.99
CA ARG A 54 14.43 12.72 -12.28
C ARG A 54 13.82 13.81 -13.17
N GLU A 55 13.07 13.44 -14.20
CA GLU A 55 12.40 14.41 -15.07
C GLU A 55 11.26 15.14 -14.34
N LEU A 56 10.46 14.42 -13.54
CA LEU A 56 9.44 15.01 -12.67
C LEU A 56 10.06 16.03 -11.70
N ALA A 57 11.18 15.67 -11.08
CA ALA A 57 11.90 16.57 -10.17
C ALA A 57 12.45 17.80 -10.89
N ARG A 58 12.85 17.68 -12.15
CA ARG A 58 13.38 18.77 -12.98
C ARG A 58 12.28 19.75 -13.38
N GLU A 59 11.09 19.25 -13.69
CA GLU A 59 9.97 20.05 -14.19
C GLU A 59 9.12 20.66 -13.07
N HIS A 60 8.85 19.90 -12.01
CA HIS A 60 7.92 20.27 -10.94
C HIS A 60 8.60 20.47 -9.58
N GLY A 61 9.88 20.15 -9.44
CA GLY A 61 10.63 20.24 -8.19
C GLY A 61 10.63 18.93 -7.38
N GLN A 62 11.57 18.82 -6.45
CA GLN A 62 11.85 17.58 -5.70
C GLN A 62 10.66 17.03 -4.90
N ALA A 63 9.81 17.92 -4.35
CA ALA A 63 8.64 17.52 -3.58
C ALA A 63 7.62 16.71 -4.41
N HIS A 64 7.53 17.00 -5.71
CA HIS A 64 6.61 16.33 -6.64
C HIS A 64 7.18 15.03 -7.24
N ALA A 65 8.44 14.70 -6.92
CA ALA A 65 9.11 13.49 -7.37
C ALA A 65 9.29 12.46 -6.25
N SER A 66 8.65 12.67 -5.10
CA SER A 66 8.68 11.72 -3.99
C SER A 66 7.76 10.53 -4.30
N MET A 67 8.31 9.32 -4.26
CA MET A 67 7.57 8.07 -4.41
C MET A 67 7.72 7.26 -3.11
N PRO A 68 6.94 7.58 -2.06
CA PRO A 68 7.21 7.12 -0.70
C PRO A 68 6.73 5.69 -0.44
N VAL A 69 6.01 5.07 -1.37
CA VAL A 69 5.50 3.71 -1.25
C VAL A 69 6.07 2.86 -2.37
N VAL A 70 6.67 1.73 -2.01
CA VAL A 70 7.16 0.72 -2.95
C VAL A 70 6.36 -0.56 -2.75
N PHE A 71 6.05 -1.23 -3.84
CA PHE A 71 5.43 -2.54 -3.85
C PHE A 71 6.32 -3.52 -4.60
N THR A 72 6.86 -4.50 -3.90
CA THR A 72 7.74 -5.53 -4.43
C THR A 72 7.01 -6.87 -4.43
N SER A 73 6.66 -7.37 -5.62
CA SER A 73 6.01 -8.66 -5.77
C SER A 73 6.95 -9.67 -6.42
N VAL A 74 7.13 -10.80 -5.76
CA VAL A 74 7.84 -11.98 -6.28
C VAL A 74 6.85 -13.12 -6.54
N LEU A 75 5.55 -12.81 -6.58
CA LEU A 75 4.50 -13.80 -6.84
C LEU A 75 4.69 -14.45 -8.22
N GLY A 76 4.42 -15.76 -8.28
CA GLY A 76 4.68 -16.58 -9.47
C GLY A 76 6.10 -17.13 -9.56
N HIS A 77 6.99 -16.78 -8.62
CA HIS A 77 8.29 -17.43 -8.44
C HIS A 77 8.39 -17.91 -6.98
N GLU A 78 8.03 -19.18 -6.74
CA GLU A 78 8.10 -19.77 -5.40
C GLU A 78 9.55 -19.75 -4.90
N MET A 79 9.76 -19.07 -3.76
CA MET A 79 11.08 -18.94 -3.18
C MET A 79 11.51 -20.30 -2.60
N PRO A 80 12.78 -20.71 -2.79
CA PRO A 80 13.27 -21.97 -2.24
C PRO A 80 13.18 -21.93 -0.71
N GLY A 81 12.40 -22.79 -0.09
CA GLY A 81 12.27 -22.78 1.36
C GLY A 81 11.27 -23.80 1.86
N GLY A 82 11.57 -24.47 2.97
CA GLY A 82 10.59 -25.29 3.68
C GLY A 82 9.62 -24.43 4.50
N PRO A 83 8.48 -25.00 4.96
CA PRO A 83 7.51 -24.30 5.81
C PRO A 83 8.11 -23.78 7.12
N ASP A 84 9.27 -24.31 7.53
CA ASP A 84 10.04 -23.88 8.71
C ASP A 84 10.97 -22.68 8.44
N GLY A 85 10.87 -22.07 7.24
CA GLY A 85 11.71 -20.95 6.80
C GLY A 85 13.15 -21.37 6.43
N VAL A 86 13.41 -22.67 6.27
CA VAL A 86 14.76 -23.19 5.96
C VAL A 86 15.01 -23.12 4.46
N LEU A 87 15.96 -22.27 4.08
CA LEU A 87 16.50 -22.14 2.74
C LEU A 87 17.57 -23.23 2.49
N PRO A 88 17.46 -24.03 1.42
CA PRO A 88 18.44 -25.07 1.11
C PRO A 88 19.86 -24.50 1.01
N GLY A 89 20.78 -25.02 1.84
CA GLY A 89 22.19 -24.60 1.86
C GLY A 89 22.48 -23.24 2.50
N LEU A 90 21.47 -22.46 2.88
CA LEU A 90 21.62 -21.14 3.52
C LEU A 90 21.11 -21.12 4.98
N GLY A 91 20.33 -22.11 5.39
CA GLY A 91 19.81 -22.23 6.75
C GLY A 91 18.44 -21.55 6.93
N ARG A 92 18.03 -21.35 8.18
CA ARG A 92 16.71 -20.77 8.49
C ARG A 92 16.73 -19.25 8.35
N LEU A 93 15.85 -18.71 7.53
CA LEU A 93 15.55 -17.29 7.47
C LEU A 93 14.87 -16.88 8.79
N LEU A 94 15.52 -15.99 9.55
CA LEU A 94 14.98 -15.49 10.83
C LEU A 94 14.21 -14.17 10.67
N GLY A 95 14.48 -13.43 9.60
CA GLY A 95 13.92 -12.12 9.31
C GLY A 95 14.76 -11.40 8.27
N GLY A 96 14.24 -10.27 7.78
CA GLY A 96 14.91 -9.37 6.86
C GLY A 96 14.31 -7.98 7.00
N VAL A 97 15.12 -6.96 6.74
CA VAL A 97 14.65 -5.57 6.62
C VAL A 97 15.34 -4.96 5.41
N SER A 98 14.55 -4.37 4.54
CA SER A 98 15.02 -3.52 3.45
C SER A 98 15.06 -2.07 3.92
N GLN A 99 16.08 -1.33 3.47
CA GLN A 99 16.18 0.10 3.69
C GLN A 99 16.34 0.78 2.34
N THR A 100 15.22 1.16 1.76
CA THR A 100 15.18 1.87 0.48
C THR A 100 15.18 3.37 0.74
N PRO A 101 16.22 4.13 0.35
CA PRO A 101 16.25 5.57 0.56
C PRO A 101 15.02 6.25 -0.02
N GLN A 102 14.48 7.24 0.70
CA GLN A 102 13.32 8.05 0.27
C GLN A 102 11.99 7.27 0.17
N VAL A 103 11.95 6.03 0.66
CA VAL A 103 10.74 5.23 0.80
C VAL A 103 10.30 5.26 2.26
N HIS A 104 9.02 5.53 2.47
CA HIS A 104 8.39 5.53 3.80
C HIS A 104 7.83 4.15 4.14
N LEU A 105 7.34 3.43 3.13
CA LEU A 105 6.75 2.10 3.25
C LEU A 105 7.12 1.24 2.03
N ASP A 106 7.80 0.13 2.27
CA ASP A 106 8.09 -0.92 1.29
C ASP A 106 7.26 -2.16 1.62
N CYS A 107 6.30 -2.47 0.76
CA CYS A 107 5.44 -3.64 0.88
C CYS A 107 5.98 -4.75 -0.01
N GLN A 108 6.38 -5.85 0.61
CA GLN A 108 6.96 -7.01 -0.06
C GLN A 108 6.02 -8.20 0.06
N VAL A 109 5.74 -8.84 -1.07
CA VAL A 109 4.87 -10.02 -1.14
C VAL A 109 5.57 -11.14 -1.89
N LEU A 110 5.65 -12.31 -1.27
CA LEU A 110 6.34 -13.49 -1.81
C LEU A 110 5.65 -14.79 -1.39
N GLU A 111 5.98 -15.88 -2.10
CA GLU A 111 5.46 -17.22 -1.83
C GLU A 111 6.58 -18.13 -1.32
N ILE A 112 6.37 -18.77 -0.17
CA ILE A 112 7.28 -19.78 0.40
C ILE A 112 6.46 -20.97 0.88
N ALA A 113 6.79 -22.17 0.37
CA ALA A 113 6.17 -23.43 0.78
C ALA A 113 4.63 -23.39 0.69
N GLY A 114 4.11 -22.85 -0.42
CA GLY A 114 2.67 -22.68 -0.67
C GLY A 114 1.95 -21.69 0.26
N LYS A 115 2.69 -20.82 0.96
CA LYS A 115 2.12 -19.75 1.80
C LYS A 115 2.47 -18.38 1.25
N LEU A 116 1.52 -17.45 1.39
CA LEU A 116 1.74 -16.04 1.14
C LEU A 116 2.46 -15.41 2.35
N LEU A 117 3.61 -14.80 2.11
CA LEU A 117 4.31 -13.96 3.08
C LEU A 117 4.17 -12.49 2.65
N ILE A 118 3.71 -11.65 3.57
CA ILE A 118 3.60 -10.20 3.41
C ILE A 118 4.50 -9.56 4.47
N SER A 119 5.37 -8.64 4.05
CA SER A 119 6.26 -7.89 4.94
C SER A 119 6.20 -6.40 4.61
N TRP A 120 6.08 -5.56 5.63
CA TRP A 120 6.13 -4.10 5.50
C TRP A 120 7.39 -3.57 6.19
N ASP A 121 8.31 -3.03 5.42
CA ASP A 121 9.43 -2.25 5.96
C ASP A 121 9.04 -0.77 5.95
N ALA A 122 8.91 -0.16 7.13
CA ALA A 122 8.41 1.21 7.25
C ALA A 122 9.32 2.09 8.11
N VAL A 123 9.32 3.39 7.83
CA VAL A 123 9.94 4.40 8.69
C VAL A 123 8.93 4.80 9.78
N GLU A 124 8.89 4.05 10.88
CA GLU A 124 7.91 4.21 11.97
C GLU A 124 7.75 5.65 12.45
N ALA A 125 8.85 6.40 12.56
CA ALA A 125 8.85 7.79 13.03
C ALA A 125 8.05 8.78 12.15
N LEU A 126 7.64 8.39 10.94
CA LEU A 126 6.80 9.19 10.05
C LEU A 126 5.30 9.01 10.32
N PHE A 127 4.92 8.02 11.14
CA PHE A 127 3.54 7.67 11.42
C PHE A 127 3.23 7.86 12.91
N PRO A 128 2.00 8.25 13.28
CA PRO A 128 1.57 8.19 14.66
C PRO A 128 1.64 6.76 15.21
N GLU A 129 1.84 6.63 16.52
CA GLU A 129 1.88 5.35 17.22
C GLU A 129 0.62 4.51 16.92
N GLY A 130 0.82 3.22 16.64
CA GLY A 130 -0.25 2.26 16.33
C GLY A 130 -0.86 2.36 14.92
N VAL A 131 -0.56 3.40 14.13
CA VAL A 131 -1.14 3.54 12.78
C VAL A 131 -0.67 2.45 11.83
N LEU A 132 0.62 2.11 11.85
CA LEU A 132 1.18 1.08 10.98
C LEU A 132 0.61 -0.31 11.31
N ASP A 133 0.54 -0.66 12.59
CA ASP A 133 -0.02 -1.94 13.04
C ASP A 133 -1.49 -2.08 12.59
N THR A 134 -2.31 -1.06 12.87
CA THR A 134 -3.71 -1.05 12.45
C THR A 134 -3.87 -1.08 10.93
N ALA A 135 -3.03 -0.35 10.19
CA ALA A 135 -3.07 -0.37 8.72
C ALA A 135 -2.68 -1.73 8.15
N PHE A 136 -1.70 -2.41 8.76
CA PHE A 136 -1.29 -3.76 8.38
C PHE A 136 -2.40 -4.78 8.65
N ASP A 137 -3.03 -4.73 9.82
CA ASP A 137 -4.15 -5.60 10.18
C ASP A 137 -5.34 -5.43 9.21
N VAL A 138 -5.66 -4.18 8.85
CA VAL A 138 -6.70 -3.87 7.85
C VAL A 138 -6.31 -4.36 6.46
N TYR A 139 -5.04 -4.25 6.07
CA TYR A 139 -4.54 -4.78 4.80
C TYR A 139 -4.68 -6.30 4.73
N VAL A 140 -4.23 -7.02 5.76
CA VAL A 140 -4.35 -8.48 5.83
C VAL A 140 -5.82 -8.91 5.80
N SER A 141 -6.67 -8.27 6.60
CA SER A 141 -8.11 -8.55 6.63
C SER A 141 -8.77 -8.37 5.26
N LEU A 142 -8.34 -7.36 4.49
CA LEU A 142 -8.84 -7.15 3.12
C LEU A 142 -8.36 -8.27 2.17
N VAL A 143 -7.11 -8.70 2.27
CA VAL A 143 -6.57 -9.80 1.45
C VAL A 143 -7.33 -11.09 1.73
N GLU A 144 -7.58 -11.41 3.01
CA GLU A 144 -8.39 -12.56 3.42
C GLU A 144 -9.82 -12.45 2.91
N ALA A 145 -10.48 -11.29 3.09
CA ALA A 145 -11.84 -11.07 2.61
C ALA A 145 -11.98 -11.23 1.09
N LEU A 146 -10.99 -10.77 0.31
CA LEU A 146 -10.97 -10.98 -1.14
C LEU A 146 -10.77 -12.45 -1.53
N GLY A 147 -10.15 -13.26 -0.67
CA GLY A 147 -10.02 -14.70 -0.85
C GLY A 147 -11.30 -15.49 -0.52
N ASP A 148 -12.08 -15.00 0.45
CA ASP A 148 -13.20 -15.74 1.04
C ASP A 148 -14.59 -15.24 0.61
N ASP A 149 -14.73 -13.99 0.17
CA ASP A 149 -16.01 -13.34 -0.13
C ASP A 149 -16.01 -12.61 -1.48
N GLU A 150 -16.85 -13.10 -2.42
CA GLU A 150 -17.06 -12.45 -3.72
C GLU A 150 -17.63 -11.03 -3.59
N ALA A 151 -18.38 -10.73 -2.52
CA ALA A 151 -18.94 -9.40 -2.32
C ALA A 151 -17.84 -8.34 -2.11
N ALA A 152 -16.70 -8.72 -1.52
CA ALA A 152 -15.55 -7.81 -1.34
C ALA A 152 -15.03 -7.27 -2.69
N TRP A 153 -15.05 -8.08 -3.75
CA TRP A 153 -14.64 -7.68 -5.10
C TRP A 153 -15.57 -6.64 -5.74
N THR A 154 -16.87 -6.76 -5.46
CA THR A 154 -17.89 -5.85 -6.00
C THR A 154 -18.06 -4.57 -5.19
N SER A 155 -17.53 -4.52 -3.96
CA SER A 155 -17.62 -3.34 -3.09
C SER A 155 -16.82 -2.16 -3.65
N ALA A 156 -17.41 -0.97 -3.59
CA ALA A 156 -16.71 0.27 -3.91
C ALA A 156 -15.69 0.65 -2.82
N CYS A 157 -15.96 0.28 -1.56
CA CYS A 157 -15.09 0.54 -0.41
C CYS A 157 -14.96 -0.75 0.42
N PRO A 158 -14.06 -1.68 0.03
CA PRO A 158 -13.89 -2.94 0.75
C PRO A 158 -13.00 -2.79 2.01
N VAL A 159 -12.30 -1.66 2.15
CA VAL A 159 -11.46 -1.37 3.32
C VAL A 159 -12.35 -1.01 4.50
N THR A 160 -12.37 -1.86 5.53
CA THR A 160 -13.13 -1.59 6.75
C THR A 160 -12.36 -0.67 7.68
N THR A 161 -13.01 0.37 8.18
CA THR A 161 -12.45 1.21 9.25
C THR A 161 -12.62 0.51 10.60
N PRO A 162 -11.55 0.39 11.42
CA PRO A 162 -11.63 -0.18 12.77
C PRO A 162 -12.72 0.48 13.63
N SER A 163 -13.42 -0.33 14.42
CA SER A 163 -14.60 0.14 15.19
C SER A 163 -14.29 1.21 16.23
N ASP A 164 -13.10 1.15 16.82
CA ASP A 164 -12.57 2.15 17.75
C ASP A 164 -12.29 3.48 17.05
N HIS A 165 -11.76 3.48 15.82
CA HIS A 165 -11.61 4.69 15.01
C HIS A 165 -12.97 5.30 14.67
N VAL A 166 -13.95 4.46 14.29
CA VAL A 166 -15.33 4.92 14.04
C VAL A 166 -15.94 5.55 15.30
N ALA A 167 -15.71 4.95 16.48
CA ALA A 167 -16.20 5.49 17.75
C ALA A 167 -15.56 6.84 18.10
N VAL A 168 -14.26 7.03 17.82
CA VAL A 168 -13.59 8.32 17.98
C VAL A 168 -14.23 9.40 17.10
N VAL A 169 -14.41 9.11 15.80
CA VAL A 169 -15.04 10.05 14.86
C VAL A 169 -16.47 10.38 15.29
N ALA A 170 -17.26 9.37 15.68
CA ALA A 170 -18.62 9.57 16.17
C ALA A 170 -18.65 10.44 17.44
N GLY A 171 -17.72 10.21 18.38
CA GLY A 171 -17.60 10.99 19.60
C GLY A 171 -17.21 12.45 19.35
N VAL A 172 -16.27 12.70 18.44
CA VAL A 172 -15.89 14.07 18.04
C VAL A 172 -17.03 14.77 17.31
N ASN A 173 -17.78 14.05 16.48
CA ASN A 173 -18.90 14.60 15.70
C ASN A 173 -20.21 14.71 16.50
N ALA A 174 -20.27 14.22 17.75
CA ALA A 174 -21.41 14.35 18.66
C ALA A 174 -21.57 15.80 19.17
N THR A 175 -21.73 16.73 18.21
CA THR A 175 -21.82 18.18 18.41
C THR A 175 -23.25 18.70 18.41
N GLU A 176 -24.23 17.81 18.20
CA GLU A 176 -25.65 18.14 18.27
C GLU A 176 -25.99 18.75 19.63
N ARG A 177 -26.48 19.99 19.60
CA ARG A 177 -26.96 20.72 20.77
C ARG A 177 -28.20 21.50 20.38
N SER A 178 -29.14 21.62 21.31
CA SER A 178 -30.24 22.56 21.15
C SER A 178 -29.68 23.98 21.16
N LEU A 179 -29.81 24.67 20.03
CA LEU A 179 -29.48 26.09 19.93
C LEU A 179 -30.70 26.94 20.31
N PRO A 180 -30.50 28.12 20.90
CA PRO A 180 -31.58 29.08 21.10
C PRO A 180 -32.25 29.38 19.76
N VAL A 181 -33.58 29.36 19.75
CA VAL A 181 -34.38 29.73 18.58
C VAL A 181 -34.69 31.21 18.69
N GLY A 182 -34.30 31.98 17.69
CA GLY A 182 -34.51 33.43 17.69
C GLY A 182 -33.41 34.19 16.96
N LEU A 183 -33.58 35.50 16.88
CA LEU A 183 -32.57 36.42 16.34
C LEU A 183 -31.57 36.80 17.43
N LEU A 184 -30.32 37.07 17.03
CA LEU A 184 -29.23 37.41 17.96
C LEU A 184 -29.53 38.60 18.88
N HIS A 185 -30.41 39.51 18.48
CA HIS A 185 -30.73 40.72 19.23
C HIS A 185 -31.91 40.57 20.20
N GLU A 186 -32.74 39.53 20.07
CA GLU A 186 -33.95 39.36 20.89
C GLU A 186 -33.66 39.31 22.41
N PRO A 187 -32.62 38.58 22.89
CA PRO A 187 -32.29 38.56 24.32
C PRO A 187 -31.77 39.88 24.89
N PHE A 188 -31.46 40.89 24.07
CA PHE A 188 -31.01 42.21 24.56
C PHE A 188 -32.16 43.14 24.94
N PHE A 189 -33.40 42.81 24.52
CA PHE A 189 -34.57 43.67 24.70
C PHE A 189 -35.64 43.07 25.64
N GLU A 190 -35.39 41.89 26.22
CA GLU A 190 -36.14 41.31 27.35
C GLU A 190 -35.56 41.76 28.70
#